data_AF-A0A4Y8ABY3-F1
#
_entry.id   AF-A0A4Y8ABY3-F1
#
_cell.length_a   1.000
_cell.length_b   1.000
_cell.length_c   1.000
_cell.angle_alpha   90.00
_cell.angle_beta   90.00
_cell.angle_gamma   90.00
#
_symmetry.space_group_name_H-M   'P 1'
#
loop_
_entity.id
_entity.type
_entity.pdbx_description
1 polymer ?
#
loop_
_entity_poly.entity_id
_entity_poly.type
_entity_poly.pdbx_seq_one_letter_code
_entity_poly.pdbx_strand_id
1 'polypeptide(L)'
;MADADKMNFAETFKNQTKKFVVDHIKFYRTLPKTEEAKIIGRQLLHSSSSVGANYRAACRASSQAEFHSKLSTLVEEADGSMLWMEVLIEADS
;
A
#
# COMPACT_ATOMS: atom_id res chain seq x y z
N MET A 1 6.45 -28.46 8.75
CA MET A 1 5.28 -27.69 9.22
C MET A 1 5.58 -26.19 9.19
N ALA A 2 6.64 -25.70 9.83
CA ALA A 2 7.00 -24.27 9.85
C ALA A 2 7.22 -23.59 8.47
N ASP A 3 7.76 -24.31 7.47
CA ASP A 3 7.98 -23.72 6.13
C ASP A 3 6.68 -23.59 5.32
N ALA A 4 5.70 -24.46 5.55
CA ALA A 4 4.38 -24.35 4.93
C ALA A 4 3.60 -23.16 5.50
N ASP A 5 3.73 -22.89 6.81
CA ASP A 5 3.12 -21.73 7.46
C ASP A 5 3.75 -20.40 6.96
N LYS A 6 5.07 -20.37 6.76
CA LYS A 6 5.77 -19.21 6.18
C LYS A 6 5.37 -18.95 4.73
N MET A 7 5.26 -20.00 3.90
CA MET A 7 4.78 -19.87 2.52
C MET A 7 3.34 -19.38 2.47
N ASN A 8 2.48 -19.86 3.38
CA ASN A 8 1.10 -19.42 3.50
C ASN A 8 1.01 -17.94 3.89
N PHE A 9 1.83 -17.50 4.85
CA PHE A 9 1.91 -16.09 5.25
C PHE A 9 2.33 -15.18 4.10
N ALA A 10 3.42 -15.53 3.40
CA ALA A 10 3.95 -14.69 2.32
C ALA A 10 2.93 -14.51 1.17
N GLU A 11 2.28 -15.60 0.76
CA GLU A 11 1.25 -15.52 -0.30
C GLU A 11 -0.01 -14.81 0.20
N THR A 12 -0.41 -15.01 1.45
CA THR A 12 -1.54 -14.26 2.05
C THR A 12 -1.28 -12.76 2.06
N PHE A 13 -0.12 -12.34 2.54
CA PHE A 13 0.22 -10.92 2.63
C PHE A 13 0.41 -10.27 1.25
N LYS A 14 0.92 -11.03 0.27
CA LYS A 14 0.97 -10.60 -1.14
C LYS A 14 -0.42 -10.34 -1.73
N ASN A 15 -1.41 -11.16 -1.35
CA ASN A 15 -2.79 -10.97 -1.77
C ASN A 15 -3.45 -9.79 -1.04
N GLN A 16 -3.18 -9.63 0.25
CA GLN A 16 -3.67 -8.50 1.05
C GLN A 16 -3.12 -7.16 0.53
N THR A 17 -1.82 -7.05 0.29
CA THR A 17 -1.20 -5.83 -0.26
C THR A 17 -1.70 -5.51 -1.67
N LYS A 18 -1.95 -6.52 -2.51
CA LYS A 18 -2.61 -6.31 -3.81
C LYS A 18 -4.04 -5.80 -3.65
N LYS A 19 -4.81 -6.39 -2.73
CA LYS A 19 -6.18 -5.98 -2.43
C LYS A 19 -6.23 -4.54 -1.92
N PHE A 20 -5.28 -4.15 -1.06
CA PHE A 20 -5.11 -2.79 -0.58
C PHE A 20 -5.05 -1.78 -1.74
N VAL A 21 -4.17 -2.01 -2.73
CA VAL A 21 -4.08 -1.15 -3.93
C VAL A 21 -5.41 -1.09 -4.70
N VAL A 22 -6.04 -2.25 -4.93
CA VAL A 22 -7.30 -2.33 -5.68
C VAL A 22 -8.43 -1.58 -4.98
N ASP A 23 -8.52 -1.68 -3.66
CA ASP A 23 -9.54 -1.01 -2.88
C ASP A 23 -9.33 0.51 -2.90
N HIS A 24 -8.08 0.98 -2.86
CA HIS A 24 -7.76 2.41 -3.00
C HIS A 24 -8.08 2.96 -4.39
N ILE A 25 -7.84 2.18 -5.45
CA ILE A 25 -8.29 2.52 -6.81
C ILE A 25 -9.81 2.67 -6.87
N LYS A 26 -10.55 1.75 -6.21
CA LYS A 26 -12.01 1.83 -6.16
C LYS A 26 -12.49 3.04 -5.38
N PHE A 27 -11.88 3.33 -4.23
CA PHE A 27 -12.16 4.52 -3.44
C PHE A 27 -11.87 5.82 -4.19
N TYR A 28 -10.73 5.94 -4.87
CA TYR A 28 -10.41 7.11 -5.68
C TYR A 28 -11.47 7.41 -6.75
N ARG A 29 -12.10 6.36 -7.31
CA ARG A 29 -13.19 6.53 -8.30
C ARG A 29 -14.43 7.18 -7.70
N THR A 30 -14.69 6.99 -6.40
CA THR A 30 -15.85 7.54 -5.69
C THR A 30 -15.62 8.98 -5.21
N LEU A 31 -14.38 9.48 -5.21
CA LEU A 31 -14.10 10.85 -4.80
C LEU A 31 -14.78 11.90 -5.69
N PRO A 32 -15.15 13.07 -5.12
CA PRO A 32 -15.61 14.23 -5.87
C PRO A 32 -14.65 14.59 -7.01
N LYS A 33 -15.19 15.17 -8.09
CA LYS A 33 -14.37 15.55 -9.27
C LYS A 33 -13.73 16.93 -9.14
N THR A 34 -13.53 17.40 -7.91
CA THR A 34 -12.78 18.62 -7.60
C THR A 34 -11.29 18.42 -7.81
N GLU A 35 -10.52 19.50 -7.99
CA GLU A 35 -9.08 19.39 -8.25
C GLU A 35 -8.33 18.95 -6.99
N GLU A 36 -8.74 19.42 -5.81
CA GLU A 36 -8.19 19.08 -4.51
C GLU A 36 -8.30 17.58 -4.25
N ALA A 37 -9.50 17.01 -4.44
CA ALA A 37 -9.74 15.58 -4.28
C ALA A 37 -8.93 14.74 -5.28
N LYS A 38 -8.74 15.23 -6.51
CA LYS A 38 -7.87 14.57 -7.49
C LYS A 38 -6.40 14.61 -7.07
N ILE A 39 -5.92 15.74 -6.55
CA ILE A 39 -4.52 15.90 -6.13
C ILE A 39 -4.23 14.96 -4.96
N ILE A 40 -5.02 15.04 -3.89
CA ILE A 40 -4.81 14.20 -2.70
C ILE A 40 -5.07 12.73 -3.02
N GLY A 41 -6.13 12.44 -3.77
CA GLY A 41 -6.42 11.08 -4.22
C GLY A 41 -5.30 10.47 -5.06
N ARG A 42 -4.58 11.25 -5.87
CA ARG A 42 -3.39 10.76 -6.59
C ARG A 42 -2.22 10.44 -5.65
N GLN A 43 -2.02 11.22 -4.59
CA GLN A 43 -1.00 10.91 -3.57
C GLN A 43 -1.32 9.61 -2.84
N LEU A 44 -2.59 9.41 -2.50
CA LEU A 44 -3.11 8.16 -1.93
C LEU A 44 -2.89 6.97 -2.88
N LEU A 45 -3.17 7.13 -4.17
CA LEU A 45 -2.93 6.08 -5.16
C LEU A 45 -1.45 5.74 -5.33
N HIS A 46 -0.58 6.73 -5.26
CA HIS A 46 0.87 6.53 -5.38
C HIS A 46 1.41 5.72 -4.19
N SER A 47 1.17 6.20 -2.98
CA SER A 47 1.61 5.56 -1.73
C SER A 47 1.03 4.14 -1.59
N SER A 48 -0.28 3.97 -1.81
CA SER A 48 -0.89 2.63 -1.74
C SER A 48 -0.37 1.66 -2.80
N SER A 49 -0.09 2.12 -4.02
CA SER A 49 0.54 1.28 -5.05
C SER A 49 1.98 0.90 -4.68
N SER A 50 2.71 1.81 -4.03
CA SER A 50 4.08 1.59 -3.54
C SER A 50 4.13 0.48 -2.49
N VAL A 51 3.12 0.37 -1.60
CA VAL A 51 2.98 -0.74 -0.63
C VAL A 51 2.99 -2.11 -1.35
N GLY A 52 2.12 -2.29 -2.35
CA GLY A 52 2.03 -3.55 -3.09
C GLY A 52 3.28 -3.85 -3.93
N ALA A 53 3.90 -2.81 -4.50
CA ALA A 53 5.13 -2.95 -5.28
C ALA A 53 6.31 -3.35 -4.40
N ASN A 54 6.51 -2.66 -3.27
CA ASN A 54 7.61 -2.93 -2.34
C ASN A 54 7.48 -4.30 -1.68
N TYR A 55 6.27 -4.78 -1.36
CA TYR A 55 6.12 -6.15 -0.84
C TYR A 55 6.56 -7.20 -1.87
N ARG A 56 6.14 -7.03 -3.12
CA ARG A 56 6.53 -7.93 -4.21
C ARG A 56 8.03 -7.88 -4.47
N ALA A 57 8.66 -6.72 -4.31
CA ALA A 57 10.11 -6.57 -4.40
C ALA A 57 10.80 -7.27 -3.22
N ALA A 58 10.31 -7.10 -1.99
CA ALA A 58 10.82 -7.79 -0.81
C ALA A 58 10.78 -9.32 -1.00
N CYS A 59 9.68 -9.87 -1.55
CA CYS A 59 9.58 -11.30 -1.86
C CYS A 59 10.63 -11.82 -2.87
N ARG A 60 11.28 -10.93 -3.62
CA ARG A 60 12.35 -11.25 -4.58
C ARG A 60 13.73 -10.77 -4.13
N ALA A 61 13.85 -10.27 -2.90
CA ALA A 61 15.09 -9.72 -2.40
C ALA A 61 16.19 -10.79 -2.41
N SER A 62 17.37 -10.38 -2.87
CA SER A 62 18.57 -11.22 -2.97
C SER A 62 19.30 -11.37 -1.63
N SER A 63 18.98 -10.52 -0.65
CA SER A 63 19.58 -10.53 0.69
C SER A 63 18.59 -10.13 1.79
N GLN A 64 18.91 -10.50 3.03
CA GLN A 64 18.15 -10.08 4.23
C GLN A 64 18.13 -8.54 4.38
N ALA A 65 19.23 -7.86 4.06
CA ALA A 65 19.31 -6.41 4.15
C ALA A 65 18.37 -5.73 3.13
N GLU A 66 18.35 -6.23 1.89
CA GLU A 66 17.42 -5.76 0.87
C GLU A 66 15.97 -6.04 1.27
N PHE A 67 15.68 -7.23 1.81
CA PHE A 67 14.36 -7.58 2.32
C PHE A 67 13.87 -6.59 3.38
N HIS A 68 14.68 -6.31 4.40
CA HIS A 68 14.33 -5.35 5.45
C HIS A 68 14.16 -3.93 4.92
N SER A 69 15.04 -3.48 4.02
CA SER A 69 14.92 -2.16 3.40
C SER A 69 13.59 -2.00 2.65
N LYS A 70 13.20 -3.00 1.86
CA LYS A 70 11.92 -2.97 1.12
C LYS A 70 10.71 -3.01 2.05
N LEU A 71 10.79 -3.74 3.16
CA LEU A 71 9.73 -3.72 4.18
C LEU A 71 9.64 -2.39 4.91
N SER A 72 10.77 -1.72 5.21
CA SER A 72 10.76 -0.38 5.82
C SER A 72 10.04 0.61 4.91
N THR A 73 10.41 0.65 3.63
CA THR A 73 9.73 1.50 2.64
C THR A 73 8.25 1.16 2.53
N LEU A 74 7.87 -0.14 2.54
CA LEU A 74 6.46 -0.52 2.55
C LEU A 74 5.69 0.08 3.73
N VAL A 75 6.27 0.05 4.94
CA VAL A 75 5.64 0.59 6.15
C VAL A 75 5.48 2.11 6.05
N GLU A 76 6.52 2.82 5.60
CA GLU A 76 6.47 4.27 5.37
C GLU A 76 5.36 4.65 4.37
N GLU A 77 5.19 3.87 3.30
CA GLU A 77 4.17 4.11 2.27
C GLU A 77 2.75 3.76 2.76
N ALA A 78 2.63 2.78 3.66
CA ALA A 78 1.36 2.45 4.30
C ALA A 78 0.92 3.57 5.26
N ASP A 79 1.86 4.11 6.03
CA ASP A 79 1.63 5.27 6.90
C ASP A 79 1.23 6.52 6.08
N GLY A 80 1.96 6.80 4.99
CA GLY A 80 1.59 7.86 4.06
C GLY A 80 0.20 7.66 3.43
N SER A 81 -0.19 6.42 3.12
CA SER A 81 -1.54 6.11 2.63
C SER A 81 -2.61 6.44 3.68
N MET A 82 -2.34 6.17 4.96
CA MET A 82 -3.24 6.49 6.07
C MET A 82 -3.40 8.01 6.23
N LEU A 83 -2.30 8.75 6.24
CA LEU A 83 -2.33 10.22 6.29
C LEU A 83 -3.22 10.82 5.19
N TRP A 84 -3.13 10.33 3.95
CA TRP A 84 -3.96 10.88 2.87
C TRP A 84 -5.45 10.56 3.03
N MET A 85 -5.80 9.44 3.68
CA MET A 85 -7.20 9.19 4.04
C MET A 85 -7.68 10.15 5.11
N GLU A 86 -6.89 10.38 6.15
CA GLU A 86 -7.20 11.33 7.24
C GLU A 86 -7.44 12.73 6.66
N VAL A 87 -6.54 13.21 5.80
CA VAL A 87 -6.67 14.49 5.09
C VAL A 87 -7.96 14.55 4.26
N LEU A 88 -8.33 13.49 3.55
CA LEU A 88 -9.57 13.46 2.76
C LEU A 88 -10.82 13.49 3.63
N ILE A 89 -10.79 12.84 4.80
CA ILE A 89 -11.92 12.81 5.75
C ILE A 89 -12.08 14.19 6.40
N GLU A 90 -10.98 14.79 6.87
CA GLU A 90 -11.00 16.11 7.51
C GLU A 90 -11.38 17.23 6.53
N ALA A 91 -10.98 17.12 5.25
CA ALA A 91 -11.32 18.13 4.25
C ALA A 91 -12.79 18.10 3.78
N ASP A 92 -13.50 16.99 4.01
CA ASP A 92 -14.92 16.82 3.69
C ASP A 92 -15.84 17.04 4.92
N SER A 93 -15.24 17.33 6.09
CA SER A 93 -15.92 17.63 7.36
C SER A 93 -16.19 19.13 7.54
#